data_AF-A0A7W0YLP7-F1
#
_entry.id   AF-A0A7W0YLP7-F1
#
_cell.length_a   1.000
_cell.length_b   1.000
_cell.length_c   1.000
_cell.angle_alpha   90.00
_cell.angle_beta   90.00
_cell.angle_gamma   90.00
#
_symmetry.space_group_name_H-M   'P 1'
#
loop_
_entity.id
_entity.type
_entity.pdbx_description
1 polymer ?
#
loop_
_entity_poly.entity_id
_entity_poly.type
_entity_poly.pdbx_seq_one_letter_code
_entity_poly.pdbx_strand_id
1 'polypeptide(L)'
;MTDHWYTAPDGRTWIFRRRPEVRHEEADTHVTLLVESLGSQRVVSCLRSEWESVAPDLAGLLARAVPVGASRGIGAEPDPPADR
;
A
#
# COMPACT_ATOMS: atom_id res chain seq x y z
N MET A 1 0.05 -17.94 -5.47
CA MET A 1 0.06 -16.53 -5.05
C MET A 1 -0.82 -15.80 -6.04
N THR A 2 -1.91 -15.18 -5.61
CA THR A 2 -2.83 -14.46 -6.50
C THR A 2 -2.33 -13.03 -6.64
N ASP A 3 -2.04 -12.62 -7.87
CA ASP A 3 -1.79 -11.23 -8.24
C ASP A 3 -3.00 -10.68 -8.99
N HIS A 4 -3.27 -9.39 -8.80
CA HIS A 4 -4.31 -8.67 -9.52
C HIS A 4 -3.72 -7.42 -10.18
N TRP A 5 -4.13 -7.16 -11.41
CA TRP A 5 -3.78 -5.95 -12.16
C TRP A 5 -5.00 -5.04 -12.30
N TYR A 6 -4.75 -3.74 -12.20
CA TYR A 6 -5.77 -2.71 -12.40
C TYR A 6 -5.19 -1.56 -13.20
N THR A 7 -5.83 -1.20 -14.30
CA THR A 7 -5.50 0.02 -15.06
C THR A 7 -6.34 1.16 -14.54
N ALA A 8 -5.70 2.13 -13.91
CA ALA A 8 -6.35 3.31 -13.39
C ALA A 8 -6.79 4.25 -14.54
N PRO A 9 -7.75 5.17 -14.30
CA PRO A 9 -8.25 6.08 -15.33
C PRO A 9 -7.17 7.00 -15.94
N ASP A 10 -6.07 7.23 -15.22
CA ASP A 10 -4.89 7.95 -15.71
C ASP A 10 -4.03 7.13 -16.69
N GLY A 11 -4.45 5.91 -17.04
CA GLY A 11 -3.75 5.00 -17.95
C GLY A 11 -2.62 4.21 -17.30
N ARG A 12 -2.41 4.38 -15.99
CA ARG A 12 -1.37 3.69 -15.24
C ARG A 12 -1.83 2.33 -14.74
N THR A 13 -1.02 1.31 -14.97
CA THR A 13 -1.28 -0.05 -14.48
C THR A 13 -0.64 -0.27 -13.13
N TRP A 14 -1.48 -0.64 -12.16
CA TRP A 14 -1.09 -1.01 -10.81
C TRP A 14 -1.19 -2.52 -10.62
N ILE A 15 -0.18 -3.08 -9.96
CA ILE A 15 -0.09 -4.51 -9.64
C ILE A 15 -0.25 -4.66 -8.13
N PHE A 16 -1.22 -5.45 -7.72
CA PHE A 16 -1.52 -5.75 -6.33
C PHE A 16 -0.98 -7.13 -5.98
N ARG A 17 -0.17 -7.20 -4.93
CA ARG A 17 0.44 -8.44 -4.43
C ARG A 17 0.33 -8.53 -2.93
N ARG A 18 -0.10 -9.69 -2.41
CA ARG A 18 -0.08 -9.94 -0.97
C ARG A 18 1.37 -9.95 -0.47
N ARG A 19 1.68 -9.18 0.57
CA ARG A 19 2.98 -9.28 1.23
C ARG A 19 3.07 -10.58 2.05
N PRO A 20 4.18 -11.31 1.99
CA PRO A 20 4.34 -12.58 2.70
C PRO A 20 4.49 -12.43 4.23
N GLU A 21 4.54 -11.20 4.76
CA GLU A 21 4.85 -10.97 6.17
C GLU A 21 3.84 -10.03 6.82
N VAL A 22 2.93 -10.60 7.61
CA VAL A 22 2.46 -9.99 8.86
C VAL A 22 2.08 -11.11 9.83
N ARG A 23 2.32 -10.86 11.11
CA ARG A 23 2.24 -11.80 12.24
C ARG A 23 1.04 -12.75 12.15
N HIS A 24 1.25 -14.00 12.52
CA HIS A 24 0.30 -15.12 12.43
C HIS A 24 -1.10 -14.79 13.01
N GLU A 25 -1.17 -13.88 13.99
CA GLU A 25 -2.41 -13.49 14.67
C GLU A 25 -3.32 -12.52 13.89
N GLU A 26 -2.81 -11.74 12.91
CA GLU A 26 -3.64 -10.84 12.08
C GLU A 26 -3.97 -11.41 10.68
N ALA A 27 -3.30 -12.50 10.30
CA ALA A 27 -3.35 -13.07 8.96
C ALA A 27 -4.67 -13.75 8.60
N ASP A 28 -5.54 -14.02 9.58
CA ASP A 28 -6.83 -14.68 9.35
C ASP A 28 -7.88 -13.71 8.82
N THR A 29 -7.91 -12.48 9.35
CA THR A 29 -8.94 -11.48 9.03
C THR A 29 -8.46 -10.41 8.04
N HIS A 30 -7.18 -10.01 8.10
CA HIS A 30 -6.64 -8.91 7.31
C HIS A 30 -5.44 -9.33 6.47
N VAL A 31 -5.28 -8.68 5.32
CA VAL A 31 -4.12 -8.84 4.45
C VAL A 31 -3.54 -7.48 4.07
N THR A 32 -2.21 -7.40 4.10
CA THR A 32 -1.47 -6.25 3.60
C THR A 32 -1.07 -6.51 2.16
N LEU A 33 -1.48 -5.63 1.27
CA LEU A 33 -1.15 -5.66 -0.15
C LEU A 33 -0.08 -4.62 -0.45
N LEU A 34 0.93 -5.03 -1.21
CA LEU A 34 1.87 -4.16 -1.89
C LEU A 34 1.28 -3.82 -3.27
N VAL A 35 1.19 -2.53 -3.56
CA VAL A 35 0.59 -2.00 -4.78
C VAL A 35 1.66 -1.22 -5.53
N GLU A 36 2.02 -1.67 -6.74
CA GLU A 36 3.20 -1.17 -7.43
C GLU A 36 2.87 -0.75 -8.86
N SER A 37 3.49 0.33 -9.30
CA SER A 37 3.39 0.82 -10.67
C SER A 37 4.62 1.66 -11.04
N LEU A 38 5.36 1.26 -12.07
CA LEU A 38 6.44 2.05 -12.69
C LEU A 38 7.33 2.78 -11.65
N GLY A 39 7.86 2.03 -10.67
CA GLY A 39 8.74 2.56 -9.61
C GLY A 39 8.04 3.23 -8.42
N SER A 40 6.72 3.40 -8.47
CA SER A 40 5.90 3.82 -7.32
C SER A 40 5.45 2.60 -6.53
N GLN A 41 5.67 2.59 -5.22
CA GLN A 41 5.18 1.54 -4.32
C GLN A 41 4.22 2.14 -3.29
N ARG A 42 3.10 1.48 -3.07
CA ARG A 42 2.10 1.80 -2.05
C ARG A 42 1.73 0.54 -1.26
N VAL A 43 1.17 0.73 -0.07
CA VAL A 43 0.65 -0.35 0.76
C VAL A 43 -0.79 -0.05 1.16
N VAL A 44 -1.61 -1.09 1.20
CA VAL A 44 -2.98 -1.03 1.71
C VAL A 44 -3.26 -2.26 2.56
N SER A 45 -3.91 -2.06 3.70
CA SER A 45 -4.45 -3.13 4.52
C SER A 45 -5.95 -3.25 4.28
N CYS A 46 -6.41 -4.45 3.98
CA CYS A 46 -7.82 -4.73 3.70
C CYS A 46 -8.24 -6.07 4.31
N LEU A 47 -9.54 -6.37 4.29
CA LEU A 47 -10.04 -7.66 4.74
C LEU A 47 -9.60 -8.75 3.77
N ARG A 48 -9.28 -9.92 4.31
CA ARG A 48 -8.92 -11.08 3.50
C ARG A 48 -10.04 -11.45 2.52
N SER A 49 -11.29 -11.46 2.99
CA SER A 49 -12.47 -11.76 2.17
C SER A 49 -12.71 -10.73 1.06
N GLU A 50 -12.30 -9.47 1.25
CA GLU A 50 -12.36 -8.43 0.22
C GLU A 50 -11.38 -8.73 -0.91
N TRP A 51 -10.16 -9.16 -0.56
CA TRP A 51 -9.12 -9.54 -1.52
C TRP A 51 -9.37 -10.87 -2.22
N GLU A 52 -9.88 -11.88 -1.50
CA GLU A 52 -10.17 -13.22 -2.04
C GLU A 52 -11.51 -13.29 -2.78
N SER A 53 -12.24 -12.16 -2.87
CA SER A 53 -13.45 -12.06 -3.68
C SER A 53 -13.17 -12.29 -5.17
N VAL A 54 -14.16 -12.80 -5.91
CA VAL A 54 -14.04 -13.04 -7.37
C VAL A 54 -13.79 -11.75 -8.15
N ALA A 55 -14.31 -10.62 -7.64
CA ALA A 55 -14.10 -9.29 -8.20
C ALA A 55 -13.77 -8.31 -7.05
N PRO A 56 -12.50 -8.24 -6.61
CA PRO A 56 -12.10 -7.32 -5.56
C PRO A 56 -12.20 -5.87 -6.05
N ASP A 57 -12.57 -4.95 -5.17
CA ASP A 57 -12.64 -3.51 -5.49
C ASP A 57 -11.24 -2.88 -5.54
N LEU A 58 -10.48 -3.20 -6.60
CA LEU A 58 -9.11 -2.74 -6.79
C LEU A 58 -9.00 -1.21 -6.84
N ALA A 59 -10.03 -0.53 -7.34
CA ALA A 59 -10.08 0.93 -7.38
C ALA A 59 -10.18 1.53 -5.97
N GLY A 60 -11.08 1.01 -5.13
CA GLY A 60 -11.19 1.42 -3.72
C GLY A 60 -9.94 1.08 -2.90
N LEU A 61 -9.35 -0.09 -3.15
CA LEU A 61 -8.07 -0.48 -2.55
C LEU A 61 -6.95 0.48 -2.94
N LEU A 62 -6.85 0.89 -4.20
CA LEU A 62 -5.86 1.86 -4.66
C LEU A 62 -6.05 3.24 -4.01
N ALA A 63 -7.30 3.69 -3.88
CA ALA A 63 -7.64 4.97 -3.29
C ALA A 63 -7.23 5.06 -1.81
N ARG A 64 -7.27 3.93 -1.09
CA ARG A 64 -6.83 3.80 0.31
C ARG A 64 -5.34 3.53 0.45
N ALA A 65 -4.65 3.18 -0.63
CA ALA A 65 -3.25 2.79 -0.59
C ALA A 65 -2.32 3.99 -0.33
N VAL A 66 -1.45 3.85 0.66
CA VAL A 66 -0.50 4.89 1.08
C VAL A 66 0.90 4.63 0.49
N PRO A 67 1.66 5.65 0.08
CA PRO A 67 3.02 5.45 -0.43
C PRO A 67 3.94 4.81 0.62
N VAL A 68 4.71 3.81 0.18
CA VAL A 68 5.73 3.18 1.02
C VAL A 68 6.78 4.24 1.38
N GLY A 69 6.99 4.46 2.68
CA GLY A 69 7.95 5.47 3.16
C GLY A 69 7.38 6.86 3.45
N ALA A 70 6.06 7.06 3.37
CA ALA A 70 5.41 8.33 3.74
C ALA A 70 5.63 8.75 5.21
N SER A 71 6.13 7.85 6.06
CA SER A 71 6.50 8.14 7.46
C SER A 71 7.89 8.77 7.64
N ARG A 72 8.66 9.05 6.57
CA ARG A 72 10.03 9.57 6.66
C ARG A 72 10.12 11.10 6.58
N GLY A 73 9.09 11.81 7.06
CA GLY A 73 8.97 13.27 6.95
C GLY A 73 8.56 14.02 8.22
N ILE A 74 8.48 13.35 9.39
CA ILE A 74 8.34 14.03 10.69
C ILE A 74 9.71 13.99 11.36
N GLY A 75 10.57 14.95 11.02
CA GLY A 75 11.95 14.99 11.53
C GLY A 75 12.86 15.90 10.73
N ALA A 76 12.41 17.12 10.47
CA ALA A 76 13.30 18.22 10.14
C ALA A 76 12.71 19.47 10.80
N GLU A 77 12.78 19.54 12.12
CA GLU A 77 12.86 20.84 12.76
C GLU A 77 14.09 21.55 12.17
N PRO A 78 13.96 22.73 11.57
CA PRO A 78 15.13 23.52 11.22
C PRO A 78 15.83 23.92 12.53
N ASP A 79 17.04 23.43 12.74
CA ASP A 79 17.94 23.92 13.78
C ASP A 79 18.11 25.43 13.57
N PRO A 80 17.65 26.30 14.49
CA PRO A 80 17.95 27.72 14.38
C PRO A 80 19.46 27.91 14.59
N PRO A 81 20.13 28.75 13.79
CA PRO A 81 21.58 28.91 13.88
C PRO A 81 21.96 29.38 15.28
N ALA A 82 22.81 28.59 15.95
CA ALA A 82 23.46 28.98 17.19
C ALA A 82 24.45 30.12 16.90
N ASP A 83 24.00 31.35 17.16
CA ASP A 83 24.87 32.51 17.27
C ASP A 83 25.53 32.50 18.66
N ARG A 84 26.80 32.14 18.72
CA ARG A 84 27.69 32.55 19.82
C ARG A 84 29.17 32.51 19.45
#